data_AF-A0A537KLP0-F1
#
_entry.id   AF-A0A537KLP0-F1
#
_cell.length_a   1.000
_cell.length_b   1.000
_cell.length_c   1.000
_cell.angle_alpha   90.00
_cell.angle_beta   90.00
_cell.angle_gamma   90.00
#
_symmetry.space_group_name_H-M   'P 1'
#
loop_
_entity.id
_entity.type
_entity.pdbx_description
1 polymer ?
#
loop_
_entity_poly.entity_id
_entity_poly.type
_entity_poly.pdbx_seq_one_letter_code
_entity_poly.pdbx_strand_id
1 'polypeptide(L)'
;MRFGLEMDERTSKQENRAKKLQVKIGEKTAYVEIISLRNHICAVEIPGHEPIFITKITDKDDNPCWISIPQGNDDLAKSVGSYIEEYLHSNDHHGG
;
A
#
# COMPACT_ATOMS: atom_id res chain seq x y z
N MET A 1 30.40 40.41 -22.38
CA MET A 1 30.11 39.49 -21.27
C MET A 1 28.85 38.72 -21.66
N ARG A 2 28.93 37.39 -21.73
CA ARG A 2 27.92 36.49 -22.32
C ARG A 2 27.00 36.03 -21.19
N PHE A 3 25.77 36.52 -21.14
CA PHE A 3 24.74 36.03 -20.22
C PHE A 3 24.10 34.80 -20.86
N GLY A 4 24.55 33.62 -20.46
CA GLY A 4 23.87 32.36 -20.74
C GLY A 4 22.68 32.23 -19.80
N LEU A 5 21.49 32.14 -20.40
CA LEU A 5 20.29 31.62 -19.77
C LEU A 5 20.60 30.18 -19.32
N GLU A 6 20.82 29.95 -18.03
CA GLU A 6 20.85 28.60 -17.46
C GLU A 6 19.53 28.38 -16.73
N MET A 7 18.49 28.13 -17.53
CA MET A 7 17.27 27.48 -17.07
C MET A 7 17.27 26.09 -17.68
N ASP A 8 17.65 25.11 -16.87
CA ASP A 8 17.06 23.78 -16.91
C ASP A 8 17.26 23.22 -15.50
N GLU A 9 16.37 23.65 -14.59
CA GLU A 9 16.05 22.89 -13.37
C GLU A 9 15.53 21.54 -13.86
N ARG A 10 16.47 20.63 -14.16
CA ARG A 10 16.16 19.27 -14.56
C ARG A 10 15.44 18.66 -13.38
N THR A 11 14.13 18.65 -13.53
CA THR A 11 13.09 17.89 -12.87
C THR A 11 13.60 16.54 -12.36
N SER A 12 14.37 16.54 -11.27
CA SER A 12 14.61 15.35 -10.46
C SER A 12 13.41 15.18 -9.52
N LYS A 13 12.20 15.15 -10.09
CA LYS A 13 11.09 14.38 -9.53
C LYS A 13 11.44 12.92 -9.79
N GLN A 14 12.44 12.44 -9.05
CA GLN A 14 12.74 11.03 -8.92
C GLN A 14 11.47 10.42 -8.33
N GLU A 15 10.65 9.87 -9.22
CA GLU A 15 9.77 8.71 -9.02
C GLU A 15 9.47 8.36 -7.55
N ASN A 16 8.80 9.25 -6.82
CA ASN A 16 8.13 8.87 -5.58
C ASN A 16 6.72 8.36 -5.94
N ARG A 17 6.64 7.53 -6.99
CA ARG A 17 5.42 6.85 -7.37
C ARG A 17 5.33 5.68 -6.39
N ALA A 18 4.62 5.88 -5.29
CA ALA A 18 4.29 4.81 -4.37
C ALA A 18 3.87 3.59 -5.20
N LYS A 19 4.62 2.48 -5.07
CA LYS A 19 4.39 1.27 -5.85
C LYS A 19 3.06 0.68 -5.39
N LYS A 20 2.00 0.97 -6.13
CA LYS A 20 0.69 0.33 -5.94
C LYS A 20 0.81 -1.13 -6.40
N LEU A 21 0.63 -2.06 -5.47
CA LEU A 21 0.62 -3.50 -5.72
C LEU A 21 -0.75 -3.88 -6.27
N GLN A 22 -0.78 -4.58 -7.41
CA GLN A 22 -2.03 -5.06 -7.97
C GLN A 22 -2.42 -6.39 -7.30
N VAL A 23 -3.57 -6.42 -6.65
CA VAL A 23 -4.12 -7.60 -5.95
C VAL A 23 -5.45 -7.97 -6.57
N LYS A 24 -5.63 -9.25 -6.89
CA LYS A 24 -6.93 -9.78 -7.34
C LYS A 24 -7.76 -10.19 -6.13
N ILE A 25 -8.97 -9.67 -6.02
CA ILE A 25 -9.90 -9.95 -4.92
C ILE A 25 -11.20 -10.42 -5.55
N GLY A 26 -11.39 -11.75 -5.57
CA GLY A 26 -12.41 -12.39 -6.40
C GLY A 26 -12.22 -12.04 -7.87
N GLU A 27 -13.25 -11.47 -8.49
CA GLU A 27 -13.23 -11.04 -9.90
C GLU A 27 -12.73 -9.59 -10.08
N LYS A 28 -12.52 -8.85 -8.99
CA LYS A 28 -12.10 -7.44 -9.03
C LYS A 28 -10.60 -7.31 -8.91
N THR A 29 -10.05 -6.29 -9.57
CA THR A 29 -8.68 -5.85 -9.36
C THR A 29 -8.68 -4.69 -8.36
N ALA A 30 -7.91 -4.83 -7.29
CA ALA A 30 -7.64 -3.79 -6.33
C ALA A 30 -6.17 -3.36 -6.42
N TYR A 31 -5.90 -2.09 -6.15
CA TYR A 31 -4.56 -1.53 -6.10
C TYR A 31 -4.24 -1.18 -4.66
N VAL A 32 -3.23 -1.82 -4.10
CA VAL A 32 -2.84 -1.68 -2.71
C VAL A 32 -1.59 -0.81 -2.64
N GLU A 33 -1.72 0.36 -2.04
CA GLU A 33 -0.62 1.25 -1.72
C GLU A 33 -0.21 1.06 -0.27
N ILE A 34 1.03 0.64 -0.03
CA ILE A 34 1.56 0.56 1.33
C ILE A 34 1.95 1.97 1.77
N ILE A 35 1.19 2.53 2.71
CA ILE A 35 1.43 3.87 3.27
C ILE A 35 2.49 3.79 4.36
N SER A 36 2.42 2.79 5.23
CA SER A 36 3.38 2.59 6.31
C SER A 36 3.55 1.13 6.64
N LEU A 37 4.75 0.59 6.39
CA LEU A 37 5.11 -0.77 6.79
C LEU A 37 5.16 -0.92 8.32
N ARG A 38 5.75 0.06 9.01
CA ARG A 38 5.89 0.05 10.47
C ARG A 38 4.54 -0.04 11.17
N ASN A 39 3.57 0.75 10.70
CA ASN A 39 2.23 0.80 11.26
C ASN A 39 1.26 -0.15 10.56
N HIS A 40 1.72 -0.94 9.58
CA HIS A 40 0.90 -1.85 8.77
C HIS A 40 -0.32 -1.16 8.15
N ILE A 41 -0.15 0.06 7.65
CA ILE A 41 -1.21 0.86 7.03
C ILE A 41 -1.07 0.76 5.52
N CYS A 42 -2.16 0.42 4.85
CA CYS A 42 -2.27 0.44 3.41
C CYS A 42 -3.57 1.09 2.96
N ALA A 43 -3.56 1.68 1.78
CA ALA A 43 -4.75 2.11 1.07
C ALA A 43 -5.05 1.12 -0.05
N VAL A 44 -6.33 0.81 -0.22
CA VAL A 44 -6.83 -0.08 -1.25
C VAL A 44 -7.78 0.70 -2.12
N GLU A 45 -7.39 0.84 -3.38
CA GLU A 45 -8.19 1.48 -4.40
C GLU A 45 -8.82 0.42 -5.29
N ILE A 46 -10.14 0.40 -5.30
CA ILE A 46 -10.93 -0.39 -6.24
C ILE A 46 -11.53 0.58 -7.25
N PRO A 47 -11.32 0.40 -8.57
CA PRO A 47 -11.87 1.30 -9.58
C PRO A 47 -13.38 1.51 -9.41
N GLY A 48 -13.80 2.77 -9.35
CA GLY A 48 -15.22 3.13 -9.17
C GLY A 48 -15.71 3.15 -7.72
N HIS A 49 -14.83 2.92 -6.74
CA HIS A 49 -15.14 2.99 -5.31
C HIS A 49 -14.22 3.99 -4.59
N GLU A 50 -14.65 4.46 -3.42
CA GLU A 50 -13.80 5.25 -2.52
C GLU A 50 -12.63 4.38 -1.99
N PRO A 51 -11.47 4.99 -1.72
CA PRO A 51 -10.33 4.27 -1.18
C PRO A 51 -10.63 3.73 0.22
N ILE A 52 -10.26 2.47 0.44
CA ILE A 52 -10.45 1.78 1.72
C ILE A 52 -9.08 1.65 2.37
N PHE A 53 -8.93 2.15 3.59
CA PHE A 53 -7.70 1.96 4.34
C PHE A 53 -7.77 0.64 5.09
N ILE A 54 -6.68 -0.11 5.11
CA ILE A 54 -6.57 -1.36 5.84
C ILE A 54 -5.39 -1.24 6.79
N THR A 55 -5.62 -1.59 8.05
CA THR A 55 -4.61 -1.53 9.10
C THR A 55 -4.64 -2.79 9.95
N LYS A 56 -3.46 -3.19 10.44
CA LYS A 56 -3.35 -4.27 11.42
C LYS A 56 -3.54 -3.71 12.83
N ILE A 57 -4.45 -4.29 13.59
CA ILE A 57 -4.67 -4.00 15.01
C ILE A 57 -4.58 -5.30 15.81
N THR A 58 -4.64 -5.17 17.12
CA THR A 58 -4.76 -6.31 18.03
C THR A 58 -6.18 -6.35 18.59
N ASP A 59 -6.80 -7.52 18.59
CA ASP A 59 -8.12 -7.74 19.18
C ASP A 59 -8.06 -7.83 20.72
N LYS A 60 -9.20 -8.01 21.39
CA LYS A 60 -9.32 -8.13 22.85
C LYS A 60 -8.59 -9.36 23.41
N ASP A 61 -8.45 -10.41 22.62
CA ASP A 61 -7.73 -11.65 22.97
C ASP A 61 -6.24 -11.62 22.57
N ASP A 62 -5.68 -10.43 22.33
CA ASP A 62 -4.30 -10.19 21.89
C ASP A 62 -3.96 -10.78 20.50
N ASN A 63 -4.96 -11.15 19.69
CA ASN A 63 -4.70 -11.69 18.36
C ASN A 63 -4.57 -10.57 17.33
N PRO A 64 -3.55 -10.60 16.45
CA PRO A 64 -3.43 -9.64 15.37
C PRO A 64 -4.54 -9.87 14.33
N CYS A 65 -5.22 -8.79 13.95
CA CYS A 65 -6.25 -8.83 12.91
C CYS A 65 -6.17 -7.60 11.99
N TRP A 66 -6.54 -7.82 10.72
CA TRP A 66 -6.60 -6.77 9.71
C TRP A 66 -8.03 -6.23 9.63
N ILE A 67 -8.18 -4.90 9.70
CA ILE A 67 -9.48 -4.23 9.64
C ILE A 67 -9.52 -3.20 8.52
N SER A 68 -10.72 -2.94 7.97
CA SER A 68 -10.96 -1.87 7.02
C SER A 68 -11.42 -0.57 7.71
N ILE A 69 -11.08 0.56 7.11
CA ILE A 69 -11.52 1.90 7.52
C ILE A 69 -12.01 2.64 6.26
N PRO A 70 -13.31 2.98 6.17
CA PRO A 70 -14.36 2.66 7.14
C PRO A 70 -14.62 1.14 7.28
N GLN A 71 -15.15 0.74 8.45
CA GLN A 71 -15.48 -0.66 8.74
C GLN A 71 -16.61 -1.16 7.83
N GLY A 72 -16.62 -2.46 7.53
CA GLY A 72 -17.63 -3.11 6.70
C GLY A 72 -17.08 -3.84 5.47
N ASN A 73 -15.76 -3.87 5.29
CA ASN A 73 -15.09 -4.65 4.23
C ASN A 73 -14.11 -5.65 4.85
N ASP A 74 -14.56 -6.48 5.79
CA ASP A 74 -13.70 -7.40 6.54
C ASP A 74 -13.05 -8.48 5.65
N ASP A 75 -13.77 -8.99 4.64
CA ASP A 75 -13.22 -9.93 3.65
C ASP A 75 -12.10 -9.30 2.82
N LEU A 76 -12.23 -8.01 2.49
CA LEU A 76 -11.21 -7.23 1.79
C LEU A 76 -9.99 -7.04 2.71
N ALA A 77 -10.22 -6.62 3.95
CA ALA A 77 -9.21 -6.44 4.98
C ALA A 77 -8.37 -7.70 5.19
N LYS A 78 -9.05 -8.85 5.32
CA LYS A 78 -8.41 -10.15 5.47
C LYS A 78 -7.59 -10.54 4.24
N SER A 79 -8.18 -10.43 3.04
CA SER A 79 -7.52 -10.82 1.79
C SER A 79 -6.27 -9.97 1.51
N VAL A 80 -6.39 -8.64 1.65
CA VAL A 80 -5.27 -7.72 1.44
C VAL A 80 -4.25 -7.86 2.56
N GLY A 81 -4.69 -8.01 3.81
CA GLY A 81 -3.83 -8.24 4.96
C GLY A 81 -2.94 -9.46 4.78
N SER A 82 -3.53 -10.61 4.42
CA SER A 82 -2.76 -11.83 4.13
C SER A 82 -1.77 -11.62 2.99
N TYR A 83 -2.17 -10.94 1.91
CA TYR A 83 -1.26 -10.62 0.81
C TYR A 83 -0.07 -9.76 1.25
N ILE A 84 -0.30 -8.75 2.10
CA ILE A 84 0.77 -7.88 2.62
C ILE A 84 1.71 -8.68 3.51
N GLU A 85 1.19 -9.58 4.35
CA GLU A 85 2.02 -10.46 5.19
C GLU A 85 2.90 -11.37 4.32
N GLU A 86 2.34 -12.01 3.30
CA GLU A 86 3.11 -12.83 2.35
C GLU A 86 4.18 -12.00 1.60
N TYR A 87 3.83 -10.78 1.18
CA TYR A 87 4.74 -9.86 0.50
C TYR A 87 5.90 -9.44 1.41
N LEU A 88 5.63 -9.18 2.68
CA LEU A 88 6.65 -8.82 3.67
C LEU A 88 7.58 -10.00 3.97
N HIS A 89 7.02 -11.18 4.20
CA HIS A 89 7.79 -12.39 4.48
C HIS A 89 8.64 -12.83 3.27
N SER A 90 8.15 -12.60 2.05
CA SER A 90 8.89 -12.94 0.82
C SER A 90 10.05 -11.99 0.54
N ASN A 91 9.92 -10.70 0.92
CA ASN A 91 11.02 -9.73 0.78
C ASN A 91 12.11 -9.87 1.86
N ASP A 92 11.81 -10.51 2.99
CA ASP A 92 12.79 -10.78 4.06
C ASP A 92 13.77 -11.93 3.69
N HIS A 93 13.43 -12.75 2.68
CA HIS A 93 14.21 -13.96 2.32
C HIS A 93 15.28 -13.77 1.23
N HIS A 94 15.55 -12.54 0.77
CA HIS A 94 16.58 -12.24 -0.24
C HIS A 94 17.72 -11.37 0.33
N GLY A 95 18.23 -11.76 1.50
CA GLY A 95 19.31 -11.06 2.22
C GLY A 95 20.25 -12.00 2.99
N GLY A 96 20.52 -13.17 2.43
CA GLY A 96 21.52 -14.13 2.92
C GLY A 96 22.76 -14.17 2.04
#